data_AF-L5LMW7-F1
#
_entry.id   AF-L5LMW7-F1
#
_cell.length_a   1.000
_cell.length_b   1.000
_cell.length_c   1.000
_cell.angle_alpha   90.00
_cell.angle_beta   90.00
_cell.angle_gamma   90.00
#
_symmetry.space_group_name_H-M   'P 1'
#
loop_
_entity.id
_entity.type
_entity.pdbx_description
1 polymer ?
#
loop_
_entity_poly.entity_id
_entity_poly.type
_entity_poly.pdbx_seq_one_letter_code
_entity_poly.pdbx_strand_id
1 'polypeptide(L)' 'MSSFPPQFLVSNVTYMEPILRFPASTLRPGALYSARVAAWAPDYNSLWSEWSPRVQWLHGECPW' A
#
# COMPACT_ATOMS: atom_id res chain seq x y z
N MET A 1 1.25 18.44 -20.44
CA MET A 1 1.72 17.25 -19.70
C MET A 1 1.21 17.38 -18.27
N SER A 2 0.13 16.68 -17.91
CA SER A 2 -0.46 16.80 -16.56
C SER A 2 0.06 15.65 -15.70
N SER A 3 0.95 15.96 -14.75
CA SER A 3 1.39 15.01 -13.73
C SER A 3 0.23 14.73 -12.77
N PHE A 4 -0.43 13.58 -12.93
CA PHE A 4 -1.26 13.07 -11.85
C PHE A 4 -0.32 12.77 -10.68
N PRO A 5 -0.53 13.36 -9.49
CA PRO A 5 0.29 13.00 -8.34
C PRO A 5 0.16 11.48 -8.12
N PRO A 6 1.25 10.78 -7.79
CA PRO A 6 1.15 9.37 -7.42
C PRO A 6 0.14 9.28 -6.28
N GLN A 7 -0.97 8.58 -6.53
CA GLN A 7 -2.03 8.38 -5.54
C GLN A 7 -1.45 7.45 -4.47
N PHE A 8 -0.87 8.03 -3.42
CA PHE A 8 -0.42 7.29 -2.25
C PHE A 8 -1.64 7.04 -1.37
N LEU A 9 -1.93 5.77 -1.12
CA LEU A 9 -3.07 5.35 -0.30
C LEU A 9 -2.53 4.79 1.01
N VAL A 10 -2.99 5.37 2.13
CA VAL A 10 -2.69 4.89 3.48
C VAL A 10 -3.91 4.16 3.99
N SER A 11 -3.73 2.94 4.47
CA SER A 11 -4.80 2.16 5.11
C SER A 11 -4.32 1.62 6.44
N ASN A 12 -5.18 1.76 7.44
CA ASN A 12 -4.95 1.17 8.75
C ASN A 12 -5.45 -0.28 8.73
N VAL A 13 -4.55 -1.20 9.09
CA VAL A 13 -4.88 -2.61 9.34
C VAL A 13 -4.64 -2.90 10.81
N THR A 14 -5.39 -3.84 11.37
CA THR A 14 -5.20 -4.28 12.75
C THR A 14 -4.49 -5.62 12.78
N TYR A 15 -3.94 -6.00 13.93
CA TYR A 15 -3.34 -7.33 14.08
C TYR A 15 -4.37 -8.47 13.92
N MET A 16 -5.66 -8.17 14.15
CA MET A 16 -6.76 -9.11 13.94
C MET A 16 -7.06 -9.33 12.45
N GLU A 17 -6.95 -8.27 11.65
CA GLU A 17 -7.15 -8.30 10.20
C GLU A 17 -5.95 -7.70 9.47
N PRO A 18 -4.82 -8.44 9.40
CA PRO A 18 -3.58 -7.91 8.86
C PRO A 18 -3.57 -7.83 7.33
N ILE A 19 -4.60 -8.37 6.67
CA ILE A 19 -4.68 -8.47 5.21
C ILE A 19 -5.40 -7.26 4.65
N LEU A 20 -4.66 -6.37 3.99
CA LEU A 20 -5.25 -5.28 3.22
C LEU A 20 -5.68 -5.80 1.84
N ARG A 21 -6.99 -5.77 1.56
CA ARG A 21 -7.55 -6.10 0.24
C ARG A 21 -8.08 -4.82 -0.40
N PHE A 22 -7.72 -4.58 -1.65
CA PHE A 22 -8.26 -3.47 -2.44
C PHE A 22 -8.61 -3.96 -3.85
N PRO A 23 -9.61 -3.34 -4.51
CA PRO A 23 -10.01 -3.73 -5.85
C PRO A 23 -8.89 -3.49 -6.86
N ALA A 24 -8.62 -4.45 -7.75
CA ALA A 24 -7.65 -4.24 -8.83
C ALA A 24 -8.02 -3.05 -9.73
N SER A 25 -9.31 -2.72 -9.85
CA SER A 25 -9.81 -1.56 -10.59
C SER A 25 -9.35 -0.21 -10.04
N THR A 26 -8.82 -0.15 -8.81
CA THR A 26 -8.21 1.09 -8.28
C THR A 26 -6.78 1.27 -8.75
N LEU A 27 -6.15 0.23 -9.30
CA LEU A 27 -4.82 0.31 -9.89
C LEU A 27 -4.91 0.65 -11.38
N ARG A 28 -3.95 1.43 -11.84
CA ARG A 28 -3.76 1.79 -13.25
C ARG A 28 -3.00 0.65 -13.93
N PRO A 29 -3.53 0.09 -15.03
CA PRO A 29 -2.80 -0.83 -15.88
C PRO A 29 -1.43 -0.25 -16.29
N GLY A 30 -0.40 -1.10 -16.33
CA GLY A 30 0.94 -0.72 -16.78
C GLY A 30 1.77 0.11 -15.78
N ALA A 31 1.22 0.46 -14.62
CA ALA A 31 1.92 1.25 -13.62
C ALA A 31 2.75 0.38 -12.65
N LEU A 32 3.93 0.88 -12.28
CA LEU A 32 4.78 0.30 -11.24
C LEU A 32 4.33 0.82 -9.87
N TYR A 33 3.92 -0.10 -9.00
CA TYR A 33 3.49 0.20 -7.64
C TYR A 33 4.54 -0.20 -6.61
N SER A 34 4.48 0.44 -5.45
CA SER A 34 5.28 0.03 -4.29
C SER A 34 4.48 0.12 -3.00
N ALA A 35 4.66 -0.86 -2.11
CA ALA A 35 4.04 -0.90 -0.79
C ALA A 35 5.09 -1.05 0.31
N ARG A 36 4.76 -0.48 1.48
CA ARG A 36 5.48 -0.57 2.74
C ARG A 36 4.47 -0.61 3.87
N VAL A 37 4.85 -1.25 4.98
CA VAL A 37 4.02 -1.37 6.17
C VAL A 37 4.81 -0.87 7.38
N ALA A 38 4.16 -0.15 8.28
CA ALA A 38 4.66 0.18 9.61
C ALA A 38 3.61 -0.23 10.64
N ALA A 39 4.04 -0.58 11.84
CA ALA A 39 3.16 -0.99 12.92
C ALA A 39 3.34 -0.09 14.14
N TRP A 40 2.27 0.05 14.92
CA TRP A 40 2.29 0.74 16.22
C TRP A 40 1.37 0.00 17.18
N ALA A 41 1.70 0.03 18.47
CA ALA A 41 0.95 -0.62 19.53
C ALA A 41 0.48 0.45 20.54
N PRO A 42 -0.74 0.99 20.37
CA PRO A 42 -1.22 2.11 21.18
C PRO A 42 -1.36 1.75 22.66
N ASP A 43 -1.75 0.51 22.97
CA ASP A 43 -1.91 0.01 24.36
C ASP A 43 -0.61 0.00 25.16
N TYR A 44 0.54 -0.05 24.47
CA TYR A 44 1.86 -0.01 25.09
C TYR A 44 2.52 1.37 24.98
N ASN A 45 1.77 2.39 24.52
CA ASN A 45 2.27 3.72 24.23
C ASN A 45 3.54 3.69 23.35
N SER A 46 3.59 2.76 22.39
CA SER A 46 4.74 2.59 21.51
C SER A 46 4.79 3.68 20.45
N LEU A 47 5.99 3.99 19.97
CA LEU A 47 6.14 4.71 18.71
C LEU A 47 5.82 3.79 17.52
N TRP A 48 5.62 4.39 16.35
CA TRP A 48 5.59 3.65 15.09
C TRP A 48 6.93 2.94 14.87
N SER A 49 6.88 1.72 14.33
CA SER A 49 8.07 1.03 13.85
C SER A 49 8.66 1.75 12.65
N GLU A 50 9.92 1.42 12.35
CA GLU A 50 10.47 1.70 11.01
C GLU A 50 9.61 1.02 9.93
N TRP A 51 9.60 1.63 8.74
CA TRP A 51 8.92 1.08 7.59
C TRP A 51 9.57 -0.25 7.16
N SER A 52 8.74 -1.20 6.76
CA SER A 52 9.20 -2.45 6.16
C SER A 52 10.03 -2.21 4.90
N PRO A 53 10.81 -3.21 4.46
CA PRO A 53 11.34 -3.24 3.11
C PRO A 53 10.24 -2.98 2.08
N ARG A 54 10.63 -2.32 0.99
CA ARG A 54 9.72 -1.96 -0.09
C ARG A 54 9.42 -3.19 -0.93
N VAL A 55 8.15 -3.51 -1.10
CA VAL A 55 7.70 -4.46 -2.14
C VAL A 55 7.29 -3.66 -3.36
N GLN A 56 7.69 -4.09 -4.55
CA GLN A 56 7.35 -3.44 -5.81
C GLN A 56 6.74 -4.46 -6.78
N TRP A 57 5.73 -4.04 -7.53
CA TRP A 57 5.11 -4.87 -8.55
C TRP A 57 4.62 -4.03 -9.72
N LEU A 58 4.68 -4.62 -10.92
CA LEU A 58 4.06 -4.05 -12.11
C LEU A 58 2.59 -4.51 -12.13
N HIS A 59 1.65 -3.57 -12.14
CA HIS A 59 0.26 -3.95 -12.34
C HIS A 59 0.05 -4.26 -13.82
N GLY A 60 -0.26 -5.52 -14.12
CA GLY A 60 -0.42 -6.01 -15.48
C GLY A 60 -1.47 -5.21 -16.25
N GLU A 61 -1.16 -4.92 -17.52
CA GLU A 61 -2.17 -4.55 -18.51
C GLU A 61 -3.13 -5.74 -18.65
N CYS A 62 -4.43 -5.56 -18.41
CA CYS A 62 -5.39 -6.60 -18.78
C CYS A 62 -5.42 -6.68 -20.32
N PRO A 63 -5.08 -7.82 -20.94
CA PRO A 63 -5.02 -7.93 -22.41
C PRO A 63 -6.36 -8.26 -23.08
N TRP A 64 -7.51 -8.00 -22.43
CA TRP A 64 -8.84 -8.30 -22.97
C TRP A 64 -9.59 -7.04 -23.35
#